data_AF-A0A7M2X110-F1
#
_entry.id   AF-A0A7M2X110-F1
#
_cell.length_a   1.000
_cell.length_b   1.000
_cell.length_c   1.000
_cell.angle_alpha   90.00
_cell.angle_beta   90.00
_cell.angle_gamma   90.00
#
_symmetry.space_group_name_H-M   'P 1'
#
loop_
_entity.id
_entity.type
_entity.pdbx_description
1 polymer ?
#
loop_
_entity_poly.entity_id
_entity_poly.type
_entity_poly.pdbx_seq_one_letter_code
_entity_poly.pdbx_strand_id
1 'polypeptide(L)'
;MFRSLVNAFRMSKTSHQTSTKAAKATKSISHFEQLEGRQLMSATYALQPVAATTAPALVITASAKADNIQFSRTATGGIAVSAEGKLVGVITKTVSQIVVNALGGNDRIIVDANVTVPATLNGGDGNDFLRGGGAKDILAGGNGNDTLVSIGGGSTDMLSGGAGRDGFWLDSTDTVSDADSAENGVGAVHKISSFVSYKTMVGGKAVTVTPSKELLGQNFADSDVSGYNAVGTINVKNQPLFSAAGPAADDIRQGNVGSCYFISTLSSVAAKNAERIRQSVVDLGDGTFAVRLKNGAADAYVRVDADLPMGKDGQLMGCRLGAGNSSWVAIMEKALTMFRTKSGNFANNGFASYKRIDGGFLDEGMGYLGVKNIEANKFGMNPFANGMAMFNWIATKAQQGKIVTFGTGKIGTFSGTPAVELHAYSVAGLSQDMFGQPILVLRNPWAKDGPIQQGANDGYIGLTMNEAMYVCAGVSAGNA
;
A
#
# COMPACT_ATOMS: atom_id res chain seq x y z
N MET A 1 -59.62 -21.53 25.18
CA MET A 1 -59.68 -21.26 26.64
C MET A 1 -59.25 -19.81 26.84
N PHE A 2 -60.19 -18.87 26.72
CA PHE A 2 -60.87 -18.14 27.80
C PHE A 2 -60.10 -16.91 28.35
N ARG A 3 -60.59 -15.72 27.93
CA ARG A 3 -60.78 -14.41 28.60
C ARG A 3 -59.55 -13.69 29.21
N SER A 4 -59.20 -12.46 28.79
CA SER A 4 -59.89 -11.15 28.95
C SER A 4 -60.19 -10.79 30.42
N LEU A 5 -59.64 -9.66 30.89
CA LEU A 5 -60.42 -8.62 31.59
C LEU A 5 -59.61 -7.34 31.83
N VAL A 6 -60.15 -6.26 31.25
CA VAL A 6 -59.99 -4.86 31.63
C VAL A 6 -60.66 -4.64 32.99
N ASN A 7 -60.12 -3.76 33.84
CA ASN A 7 -60.98 -2.87 34.63
C ASN A 7 -60.28 -1.59 35.08
N ALA A 8 -60.97 -0.49 34.82
CA ALA A 8 -60.66 0.88 35.19
C ALA A 8 -61.08 1.16 36.64
N PHE A 9 -60.42 2.12 37.30
CA PHE A 9 -61.12 2.99 38.26
C PHE A 9 -60.52 4.40 38.30
N ARG A 10 -61.42 5.36 38.54
CA ARG A 10 -61.35 6.78 38.23
C ARG A 10 -61.35 7.60 39.54
N MET A 11 -60.66 8.76 39.51
CA MET A 11 -60.94 10.05 40.19
C MET A 11 -60.87 10.20 41.73
N SER A 12 -60.12 11.23 42.18
CA SER A 12 -60.61 12.43 42.92
C SER A 12 -59.42 13.34 43.31
N LYS A 13 -59.18 14.49 42.66
CA LYS A 13 -59.48 15.88 43.10
C LYS A 13 -59.16 16.22 44.57
N THR A 14 -58.26 17.18 44.80
CA THR A 14 -58.43 18.54 45.44
C THR A 14 -57.05 19.13 45.80
N SER A 15 -56.54 20.14 45.09
CA SER A 15 -56.60 21.59 45.36
C SER A 15 -55.99 22.05 46.69
N HIS A 16 -54.90 22.82 46.64
CA HIS A 16 -54.76 24.10 47.38
C HIS A 16 -53.65 24.96 46.76
N GLN A 17 -54.05 26.12 46.24
CA GLN A 17 -53.19 27.28 46.01
C GLN A 17 -53.11 28.08 47.31
N THR A 18 -51.93 28.57 47.66
CA THR A 18 -51.76 29.85 48.36
C THR A 18 -50.49 30.53 47.85
N SER A 19 -50.65 31.79 47.47
CA SER A 19 -49.66 32.71 46.94
C SER A 19 -49.12 33.62 48.04
N THR A 20 -47.87 34.06 47.94
CA THR A 20 -47.41 35.36 48.46
C THR A 20 -46.28 35.93 47.61
N LYS A 21 -46.51 37.15 47.10
CA LYS A 21 -45.59 38.19 46.56
C LYS A 21 -44.46 38.51 47.56
N ALA A 22 -43.32 39.16 47.29
CA ALA A 22 -42.61 39.70 46.13
C ALA A 22 -41.20 40.13 46.64
N ALA A 23 -40.16 40.12 45.80
CA ALA A 23 -39.04 41.06 45.90
C ALA A 23 -38.25 41.09 44.57
N LYS A 24 -38.11 42.30 44.02
CA LYS A 24 -37.38 42.62 42.79
C LYS A 24 -35.92 42.88 43.18
N ALA A 25 -34.98 42.10 42.67
CA ALA A 25 -33.56 42.42 42.69
C ALA A 25 -32.97 42.17 41.30
N THR A 26 -32.61 43.25 40.62
CA THR A 26 -31.90 43.22 39.34
C THR A 26 -30.43 42.89 39.61
N LYS A 27 -29.90 41.80 39.05
CA LYS A 27 -28.45 41.65 38.86
C LYS A 27 -28.14 40.94 37.54
N SER A 28 -27.14 41.52 36.89
CA SER A 28 -26.65 41.32 35.54
C SER A 28 -25.88 40.00 35.34
N ILE A 29 -26.07 39.40 34.15
CA ILE A 29 -25.15 38.59 33.31
C ILE A 29 -24.45 37.36 33.95
N SER A 30 -24.75 36.17 33.40
CA SER A 30 -23.75 35.38 32.66
C SER A 30 -24.45 34.23 31.90
N HIS A 31 -24.21 34.16 30.59
CA HIS A 31 -24.51 32.98 29.78
C HIS A 31 -23.83 31.77 30.42
N PHE A 32 -24.62 30.79 30.88
CA PHE A 32 -24.12 29.47 31.18
C PHE A 32 -23.87 28.77 29.85
N GLU A 33 -22.63 28.76 29.37
CA GLU A 33 -22.21 27.74 28.42
C GLU A 33 -22.13 26.40 29.16
N GLN A 34 -22.71 25.39 28.52
CA GLN A 34 -22.81 24.03 29.01
C GLN A 34 -21.40 23.41 29.02
N LEU A 35 -20.96 22.93 30.18
CA LEU A 35 -19.70 22.21 30.34
C LEU A 35 -19.71 20.97 29.43
N GLU A 36 -18.93 20.97 28.36
CA GLU A 36 -18.67 19.75 27.60
C GLU A 36 -17.84 18.78 28.45
N GLY A 37 -18.36 17.56 28.60
CA GLY A 37 -17.77 16.50 29.42
C GLY A 37 -16.43 16.07 28.86
N ARG A 38 -15.35 16.42 29.56
CA ARG A 38 -14.02 15.87 29.30
C ARG A 38 -13.99 14.41 29.76
N GLN A 39 -14.09 13.47 28.82
CA GLN A 39 -13.52 12.14 29.02
C GLN A 39 -12.00 12.27 28.90
N LEU A 40 -11.31 12.19 30.04
CA LEU A 40 -9.85 12.07 30.14
C LEU A 40 -9.41 10.73 29.53
N MET A 41 -8.72 10.79 28.39
CA MET A 41 -7.85 9.74 27.87
C MET A 41 -6.51 10.38 27.54
N SER A 42 -5.44 9.78 28.06
CA SER A 42 -4.07 10.29 28.04
C SER A 42 -3.47 10.35 26.63
N ALA A 43 -3.72 11.45 25.91
CA ALA A 43 -2.86 12.04 24.90
C ALA A 43 -3.13 13.55 24.92
N THR A 44 -2.14 14.37 25.30
CA THR A 44 -2.33 15.83 25.36
C THR A 44 -2.08 16.40 23.98
N TYR A 45 -3.07 16.36 23.08
CA TYR A 45 -3.05 17.17 21.86
C TYR A 45 -3.25 18.65 22.26
N ALA A 46 -2.17 19.32 22.64
CA ALA A 46 -2.22 20.71 23.07
C ALA A 46 -2.35 21.63 21.85
N LEU A 47 -3.59 22.01 21.52
CA LEU A 47 -3.87 23.09 20.57
C LEU A 47 -3.38 24.41 21.16
N GLN A 48 -2.15 24.82 20.85
CA GLN A 48 -1.62 26.11 21.30
C GLN A 48 -1.66 27.14 20.18
N PRO A 49 -2.52 28.17 20.25
CA PRO A 49 -2.39 29.33 19.39
C PRO A 49 -1.15 30.12 19.82
N VAL A 50 -0.13 30.19 18.96
CA VAL A 50 1.03 31.06 19.18
C VAL A 50 0.60 32.51 18.95
N ALA A 51 0.78 33.37 19.96
CA ALA A 51 0.41 34.78 19.86
C ALA A 51 1.30 35.52 18.83
N ALA A 52 0.69 36.02 17.75
CA ALA A 52 1.32 36.90 16.78
C ALA A 52 0.32 37.97 16.30
N THR A 53 0.84 39.06 15.72
CA THR A 53 0.05 40.12 15.06
C THR A 53 -0.59 39.68 13.73
N THR A 54 -0.41 38.41 13.38
CA THR A 54 -1.01 37.64 12.28
C THR A 54 -1.81 36.46 12.85
N ALA A 55 -2.61 35.77 12.02
CA ALA A 55 -3.33 34.57 12.46
C ALA A 55 -2.37 33.57 13.14
N PRO A 56 -2.73 32.94 14.28
CA PRO A 56 -1.83 32.06 15.02
C PRO A 56 -1.54 30.77 14.26
N ALA A 57 -0.44 30.11 14.58
CA ALA A 57 -0.18 28.74 14.14
C ALA A 57 -1.05 27.74 14.94
N LEU A 58 -1.49 26.68 14.28
CA LEU A 58 -2.08 25.49 14.90
C LEU A 58 -0.96 24.50 15.20
N VAL A 59 -0.56 24.38 16.47
CA VAL A 59 0.48 23.43 16.88
C VAL A 59 -0.14 22.17 17.48
N ILE A 60 0.33 21.01 17.02
CA ILE A 60 0.02 19.68 17.56
C ILE A 60 1.33 19.02 17.99
N THR A 61 1.34 18.49 19.21
CA THR A 61 2.39 17.58 19.68
C THR A 61 1.74 16.23 19.95
N ALA A 62 2.23 15.19 19.28
CA ALA A 62 1.74 13.83 19.43
C ALA A 62 2.42 13.12 20.61
N SER A 63 2.23 11.80 20.73
CA SER A 63 2.83 10.98 21.78
C SER A 63 4.21 10.44 21.36
N ALA A 64 4.89 9.69 22.21
CA ALA A 64 6.11 8.96 21.83
C ALA A 64 5.80 7.52 21.33
N LYS A 65 4.60 7.31 20.82
CA LYS A 65 4.12 6.06 20.22
C LYS A 65 3.53 6.39 18.86
N ALA A 66 3.32 5.36 18.04
CA ALA A 66 2.59 5.48 16.79
C ALA A 66 1.24 6.20 16.97
N ASP A 67 1.09 7.34 16.31
CA ASP A 67 -0.08 8.20 16.24
C ASP A 67 -0.59 8.28 14.79
N ASN A 68 -1.90 8.33 14.61
CA ASN A 68 -2.55 8.52 13.30
C ASN A 68 -3.37 9.81 13.32
N ILE A 69 -2.85 10.87 12.69
CA ILE A 69 -3.41 12.22 12.73
C ILE A 69 -3.82 12.64 11.31
N GLN A 70 -5.04 13.16 11.17
CA GLN A 70 -5.55 13.68 9.91
C GLN A 70 -6.13 15.09 10.07
N PHE A 71 -5.80 15.97 9.11
CA PHE A 71 -6.37 17.30 8.97
C PHE A 71 -7.22 17.36 7.69
N SER A 72 -8.46 17.80 7.81
CA SER A 72 -9.37 17.94 6.68
C SER A 72 -10.14 19.25 6.70
N ARG A 73 -10.61 19.72 5.54
CA ARG A 73 -11.56 20.84 5.50
C ARG A 73 -12.97 20.37 5.80
N THR A 74 -13.62 21.05 6.73
CA THR A 74 -15.07 20.95 6.96
C THR A 74 -15.85 21.69 5.87
N ALA A 75 -17.12 21.34 5.69
CA ALA A 75 -18.01 22.01 4.75
C ALA A 75 -18.19 23.52 5.01
N THR A 76 -17.97 23.97 6.25
CA THR A 76 -18.04 25.38 6.65
C THR A 76 -16.69 26.11 6.54
N GLY A 77 -15.65 25.44 6.03
CA GLY A 77 -14.32 26.02 5.80
C GLY A 77 -13.33 25.91 6.97
N GLY A 78 -13.78 25.46 8.15
CA GLY A 78 -12.90 25.15 9.28
C GLY A 78 -12.02 23.93 9.03
N ILE A 79 -10.98 23.75 9.85
CA ILE A 79 -10.07 22.60 9.80
C ILE A 79 -10.49 21.59 10.87
N ALA A 80 -10.91 20.40 10.46
CA ALA A 80 -11.13 19.28 11.36
C ALA A 80 -9.80 18.55 11.62
N VAL A 81 -9.54 18.24 12.89
CA VAL A 81 -8.39 17.42 13.32
C VAL A 81 -8.94 16.12 13.86
N SER A 82 -8.49 15.00 13.29
CA SER A 82 -8.82 13.66 13.77
C SER A 82 -7.56 12.95 14.24
N ALA A 83 -7.67 12.16 15.31
CA ALA A 83 -6.63 11.29 15.82
C ALA A 83 -7.21 9.90 16.04
N GLU A 84 -6.50 8.85 15.67
CA GLU A 84 -6.96 7.44 15.77
C GLU A 84 -8.34 7.22 15.12
N GLY A 85 -8.59 7.91 13.99
CA GLY A 85 -9.85 7.86 13.26
C GLY A 85 -11.03 8.56 13.96
N LYS A 86 -10.79 9.30 15.04
CA LYS A 86 -11.81 10.04 15.80
C LYS A 86 -11.58 11.54 15.69
N LEU A 87 -12.66 12.30 15.49
CA LEU A 87 -12.60 13.76 15.53
C LEU A 87 -12.16 14.22 16.93
N VAL A 88 -11.06 14.97 16.98
CA VAL A 88 -10.53 15.59 18.20
C VAL A 88 -11.07 17.01 18.34
N GLY A 89 -11.20 17.75 17.23
CA GLY A 89 -11.74 19.10 17.24
C GLY A 89 -11.84 19.75 15.88
N VAL A 90 -12.51 20.90 15.82
CA VAL A 90 -12.65 21.72 14.61
C VAL A 90 -12.19 23.14 14.90
N ILE A 91 -11.23 23.61 14.11
CA ILE A 91 -10.70 24.98 14.15
C ILE A 91 -11.45 25.82 13.13
N THR A 92 -12.31 26.71 13.61
CA THR A 92 -13.15 27.59 12.76
C THR A 92 -12.52 28.96 12.53
N LYS A 93 -11.51 29.33 13.31
CA LYS A 93 -10.73 30.56 13.13
C LYS A 93 -9.62 30.35 12.11
N THR A 94 -9.25 31.43 11.42
CA THR A 94 -8.09 31.43 10.53
C THR A 94 -6.82 31.12 11.32
N VAL A 95 -6.01 30.22 10.77
CA VAL A 95 -4.65 29.90 11.23
C VAL A 95 -3.67 30.18 10.10
N SER A 96 -2.45 30.61 10.43
CA SER A 96 -1.43 30.92 9.44
C SER A 96 -0.68 29.69 8.94
N GLN A 97 -0.58 28.66 9.79
CA GLN A 97 0.19 27.45 9.53
C GLN A 97 -0.29 26.31 10.44
N ILE A 98 -0.12 25.06 9.99
CA ILE A 98 -0.23 23.84 10.79
C ILE A 98 1.19 23.38 11.14
N VAL A 99 1.46 23.06 12.40
CA VAL A 99 2.74 22.50 12.84
C VAL A 99 2.44 21.22 13.62
N VAL A 100 3.03 20.11 13.20
CA VAL A 100 2.89 18.81 13.86
C VAL A 100 4.26 18.32 14.29
N ASN A 101 4.40 17.95 15.56
CA ASN A 101 5.57 17.28 16.11
C ASN A 101 5.14 15.89 16.58
N ALA A 102 5.47 14.85 15.81
CA ALA A 102 5.02 13.49 16.07
C ALA A 102 5.87 12.79 17.16
N LEU A 103 7.12 13.23 17.34
CA LEU A 103 8.06 12.78 18.38
C LEU A 103 8.65 11.40 18.09
N GLY A 104 7.96 10.31 18.43
CA GLY A 104 8.52 8.99 18.16
C GLY A 104 7.44 7.93 18.10
N GLY A 105 7.78 6.77 17.55
CA GLY A 105 6.78 5.82 17.05
C GLY A 105 6.67 5.90 15.54
N ASN A 106 5.98 4.95 14.92
CA ASN A 106 5.73 4.98 13.48
C ASN A 106 4.43 5.74 13.24
N ASP A 107 4.54 7.02 12.97
CA ASP A 107 3.42 7.95 12.89
C ASP A 107 2.84 8.04 11.49
N ARG A 108 1.55 8.36 11.39
CA ARG A 108 0.86 8.62 10.13
C ARG A 108 0.18 9.98 10.21
N ILE A 109 0.74 10.96 9.53
CA ILE A 109 0.21 12.33 9.49
C ILE A 109 -0.25 12.67 8.08
N ILE A 110 -1.53 12.99 7.94
CA ILE A 110 -2.12 13.41 6.67
C ILE A 110 -2.74 14.79 6.80
N VAL A 111 -2.30 15.71 5.96
CA VAL A 111 -3.05 16.93 5.66
C VAL A 111 -3.75 16.72 4.32
N ASP A 112 -5.09 16.75 4.30
CA ASP A 112 -5.84 16.53 3.06
C ASP A 112 -5.52 17.62 2.03
N ALA A 113 -5.54 17.27 0.75
CA ALA A 113 -5.20 18.20 -0.34
C ALA A 113 -6.09 19.45 -0.42
N ASN A 114 -7.28 19.43 0.18
CA ASN A 114 -8.16 20.61 0.26
C ASN A 114 -7.81 21.56 1.42
N VAL A 115 -6.90 21.17 2.32
CA VAL A 115 -6.36 22.03 3.37
C VAL A 115 -5.26 22.89 2.76
N THR A 116 -5.66 24.10 2.37
CA THR A 116 -4.80 25.12 1.77
C THR A 116 -4.09 26.03 2.80
N VAL A 117 -3.78 25.49 3.97
CA VAL A 117 -2.96 26.16 4.98
C VAL A 117 -1.59 25.48 4.97
N PRO A 118 -0.48 26.25 4.87
CA PRO A 118 0.87 25.68 4.95
C PRO A 118 1.04 24.77 6.16
N ALA A 119 1.68 23.63 5.98
CA ALA A 119 1.96 22.65 7.01
C ALA A 119 3.47 22.44 7.19
N THR A 120 3.89 22.29 8.45
CA THR A 120 5.19 21.73 8.81
C THR A 120 4.95 20.46 9.60
N LEU A 121 5.35 19.34 9.02
CA LEU A 121 5.18 18.01 9.59
C LEU A 121 6.55 17.48 9.99
N ASN A 122 6.76 17.26 11.28
CA ASN A 122 7.97 16.63 11.82
C ASN A 122 7.57 15.24 12.33
N GLY A 123 8.07 14.18 11.70
CA GLY A 123 7.88 12.79 12.13
C GLY A 123 8.62 12.53 13.44
N GLY A 124 9.95 12.46 13.40
CA GLY A 124 10.78 12.23 14.58
C GLY A 124 11.42 10.86 14.54
N ASP A 125 11.37 10.10 15.63
CA ASP A 125 11.96 8.75 15.70
C ASP A 125 10.95 7.67 15.29
N GLY A 126 11.14 6.99 14.16
CA GLY A 126 10.30 5.89 13.71
C GLY A 126 10.21 5.84 12.20
N ASN A 127 9.47 4.87 11.67
CA ASN A 127 9.19 4.82 10.23
C ASN A 127 7.86 5.53 9.97
N ASP A 128 7.91 6.80 9.65
CA ASP A 128 6.76 7.70 9.57
C ASP A 128 6.18 7.78 8.15
N PHE A 129 4.88 8.08 8.08
CA PHE A 129 4.19 8.45 6.86
C PHE A 129 3.71 9.89 6.99
N LEU A 130 4.26 10.79 6.16
CA LEU A 130 3.93 12.21 6.17
C LEU A 130 3.34 12.62 4.82
N ARG A 131 2.14 13.20 4.84
CA ARG A 131 1.51 13.77 3.65
C ARG A 131 1.15 15.24 3.83
N GLY A 132 1.66 16.08 2.93
CA GLY A 132 1.31 17.50 2.79
C GLY A 132 -0.10 17.73 2.23
N GLY A 133 -0.62 18.92 2.49
CA GLY A 133 -1.89 19.43 2.02
C GLY A 133 -1.80 20.09 0.65
N GLY A 134 -2.67 21.07 0.41
CA GLY A 134 -2.75 21.80 -0.86
C GLY A 134 -2.01 23.14 -0.86
N ALA A 135 -1.14 23.38 0.12
CA ALA A 135 -0.36 24.60 0.26
C ALA A 135 1.14 24.26 0.26
N LYS A 136 1.99 25.30 0.30
CA LYS A 136 3.42 25.09 0.40
C LYS A 136 3.77 24.50 1.77
N ASP A 137 4.26 23.27 1.76
CA ASP A 137 4.50 22.47 2.96
C ASP A 137 5.99 22.15 3.17
N ILE A 138 6.30 21.82 4.41
CA ILE A 138 7.61 21.32 4.86
C ILE A 138 7.38 19.97 5.54
N LEU A 139 8.00 18.92 5.03
CA LEU A 139 7.94 17.58 5.60
C LEU A 139 9.36 17.17 6.04
N ALA A 140 9.52 16.80 7.30
CA ALA A 140 10.75 16.27 7.85
C ALA A 140 10.47 14.90 8.47
N GLY A 141 11.02 13.84 7.87
CA GLY A 141 10.89 12.45 8.35
C GLY A 141 11.52 12.29 9.72
N GLY A 142 12.84 12.32 9.80
CA GLY A 142 13.57 12.24 11.06
C GLY A 142 14.50 11.03 11.08
N ASN A 143 14.45 10.21 12.13
CA ASN A 143 15.22 8.97 12.21
C ASN A 143 14.30 7.79 11.87
N GLY A 144 14.67 6.98 10.89
CA GLY A 144 13.93 5.81 10.46
C GLY A 144 13.79 5.77 8.96
N ASN A 145 13.01 4.83 8.43
CA ASN A 145 12.72 4.74 7.01
C ASN A 145 11.33 5.34 6.76
N ASP A 146 11.30 6.61 6.40
CA ASP A 146 10.11 7.42 6.28
C ASP A 146 9.53 7.40 4.86
N THR A 147 8.24 7.69 4.74
CA THR A 147 7.54 7.89 3.47
C THR A 147 6.90 9.28 3.43
N LEU A 148 7.43 10.15 2.58
CA LEU A 148 6.99 11.55 2.47
C LEU A 148 6.26 11.75 1.14
N VAL A 149 5.04 12.30 1.20
CA VAL A 149 4.15 12.49 0.05
C VAL A 149 3.72 13.97 -0.07
N SER A 150 4.09 14.62 -1.17
CA SER A 150 3.73 16.01 -1.50
C SER A 150 3.16 16.19 -2.91
N ILE A 151 2.81 15.10 -3.61
CA ILE A 151 2.23 15.19 -4.96
C ILE A 151 0.90 15.98 -4.94
N GLY A 152 0.73 16.89 -5.90
CA GLY A 152 -0.47 17.73 -6.07
C GLY A 152 -0.37 19.09 -5.39
N GLY A 153 -1.48 19.83 -5.29
CA GLY A 153 -1.53 21.11 -4.56
C GLY A 153 -0.93 22.31 -5.31
N GLY A 154 -0.03 22.08 -6.28
CA GLY A 154 0.49 23.10 -7.19
C GLY A 154 1.47 24.11 -6.55
N SER A 155 1.87 23.86 -5.31
CA SER A 155 2.93 24.57 -4.60
C SER A 155 4.29 23.88 -4.82
N THR A 156 5.35 24.49 -4.30
CA THR A 156 6.69 23.89 -4.27
C THR A 156 7.03 23.57 -2.83
N ASP A 157 7.03 22.29 -2.51
CA ASP A 157 7.23 21.77 -1.17
C ASP A 157 8.70 21.45 -0.89
N MET A 158 9.03 21.39 0.40
CA MET A 158 10.38 21.07 0.87
C MET A 158 10.34 19.83 1.75
N LEU A 159 11.07 18.80 1.35
CA LEU A 159 11.11 17.51 2.03
C LEU A 159 12.53 17.24 2.54
N SER A 160 12.64 16.65 3.72
CA SER A 160 13.88 16.12 4.28
C SER A 160 13.59 14.74 4.85
N GLY A 161 14.33 13.71 4.41
CA GLY A 161 14.16 12.35 4.93
C GLY A 161 14.76 12.21 6.32
N GLY A 162 15.98 12.72 6.50
CA GLY A 162 16.75 12.54 7.71
C GLY A 162 17.64 11.30 7.63
N ALA A 163 17.65 10.50 8.69
CA ALA A 163 18.51 9.33 8.81
C ALA A 163 17.73 8.05 8.53
N GLY A 164 18.09 7.32 7.47
CA GLY A 164 17.54 6.01 7.18
C GLY A 164 17.46 5.78 5.68
N ARG A 165 16.47 5.03 5.22
CA ARG A 165 16.19 4.83 3.79
C ARG A 165 14.79 5.32 3.49
N ASP A 166 14.68 6.57 3.11
CA ASP A 166 13.38 7.23 2.95
C ASP A 166 12.84 7.09 1.53
N GLY A 167 11.53 7.24 1.38
CA GLY A 167 10.81 7.23 0.12
C GLY A 167 10.07 8.55 -0.08
N PHE A 168 10.33 9.23 -1.20
CA PHE A 168 9.74 10.54 -1.49
C PHE A 168 8.84 10.45 -2.71
N TRP A 169 7.57 10.82 -2.56
CA TRP A 169 6.58 10.89 -3.62
C TRP A 169 6.16 12.34 -3.78
N LEU A 170 6.79 13.06 -4.71
CA LEU A 170 6.72 14.52 -4.81
C LEU A 170 6.41 14.99 -6.22
N ASP A 171 5.93 16.22 -6.33
CA ASP A 171 5.82 16.88 -7.63
C ASP A 171 7.21 17.16 -8.21
N SER A 172 7.30 17.22 -9.55
CA SER A 172 8.59 17.49 -10.20
C SER A 172 9.24 18.84 -9.82
N THR A 173 8.45 19.77 -9.27
CA THR A 173 8.87 21.09 -8.81
C THR A 173 9.43 21.10 -7.40
N ASP A 174 9.16 20.07 -6.60
CA ASP A 174 9.53 20.04 -5.18
C ASP A 174 11.02 19.72 -4.98
N THR A 175 11.51 20.08 -3.80
CA THR A 175 12.92 19.87 -3.42
C THR A 175 13.04 18.93 -2.24
N VAL A 176 13.96 17.97 -2.36
CA VAL A 176 14.43 17.16 -1.24
C VAL A 176 15.80 17.72 -0.83
N SER A 177 15.94 18.15 0.42
CA SER A 177 17.12 18.91 0.88
C SER A 177 18.34 18.06 1.20
N ASP A 178 18.14 16.80 1.54
CA ASP A 178 19.15 15.89 2.10
C ASP A 178 19.26 14.55 1.36
N ALA A 179 18.58 14.40 0.21
CA ALA A 179 18.55 13.15 -0.54
C ALA A 179 19.97 12.61 -0.78
N ASP A 180 20.28 11.46 -0.20
CA ASP A 180 21.62 10.92 -0.16
C ASP A 180 21.91 9.95 -1.31
N SER A 181 23.12 9.39 -1.36
CA SER A 181 23.50 8.44 -2.42
C SER A 181 22.77 7.09 -2.34
N ALA A 182 22.33 6.68 -1.15
CA ALA A 182 21.58 5.44 -0.96
C ALA A 182 20.17 5.59 -1.55
N GLU A 183 19.49 6.70 -1.27
CA GLU A 183 18.15 7.00 -1.76
C GLU A 183 18.14 7.28 -3.27
N ASN A 184 19.10 8.09 -3.75
CA ASN A 184 19.24 8.34 -5.18
C ASN A 184 19.67 7.09 -5.95
N GLY A 185 20.56 6.27 -5.38
CA GLY A 185 21.10 5.06 -6.01
C GLY A 185 20.04 3.97 -6.25
N VAL A 186 19.05 3.87 -5.35
CA VAL A 186 17.87 3.01 -5.51
C VAL A 186 16.71 3.75 -6.19
N GLY A 187 16.78 5.07 -6.32
CA GLY A 187 15.76 5.89 -6.94
C GLY A 187 14.48 5.96 -6.10
N ALA A 188 14.64 6.18 -4.79
CA ALA A 188 13.56 6.40 -3.83
C ALA A 188 12.98 7.82 -3.89
N VAL A 189 13.61 8.72 -4.67
CA VAL A 189 13.12 10.08 -4.93
C VAL A 189 12.25 10.07 -6.19
N HIS A 190 10.94 10.02 -6.01
CA HIS A 190 9.95 9.98 -7.09
C HIS A 190 9.45 11.37 -7.45
N LYS A 191 10.12 12.03 -8.39
CA LYS A 191 9.69 13.31 -8.96
C LYS A 191 8.66 13.09 -10.07
N ILE A 192 7.38 13.26 -9.75
CA ILE A 192 6.27 12.91 -10.65
C ILE A 192 5.80 14.16 -11.41
N SER A 193 6.04 14.17 -12.71
CA SER A 193 5.46 15.17 -13.62
C SER A 193 4.07 14.77 -14.11
N SER A 194 3.83 13.46 -14.29
CA SER A 194 2.54 12.89 -14.64
C SER A 194 2.47 11.40 -14.28
N PHE A 195 1.24 10.90 -14.15
CA PHE A 195 0.97 9.47 -14.08
C PHE A 195 0.74 8.88 -15.48
N VAL A 196 0.97 7.58 -15.61
CA VAL A 196 0.72 6.82 -16.84
C VAL A 196 -0.76 6.90 -17.21
N SER A 197 -1.05 7.47 -18.39
CA SER A 197 -2.36 7.34 -19.03
C SER A 197 -2.53 5.93 -19.60
N TYR A 198 -3.74 5.39 -19.50
CA TYR A 198 -4.07 4.08 -20.05
C TYR A 198 -5.44 4.10 -20.72
N LYS A 199 -5.71 3.06 -21.53
CA LYS A 199 -7.04 2.82 -22.10
C LYS A 199 -7.63 1.57 -21.48
N THR A 200 -8.91 1.53 -21.18
CA THR A 200 -9.61 0.33 -20.72
C THR A 200 -10.96 0.18 -21.44
N MET A 201 -11.60 -0.97 -21.29
CA MET A 201 -12.94 -1.24 -21.82
C MET A 201 -13.96 -1.20 -20.68
N VAL A 202 -14.93 -0.28 -20.74
CA VAL A 202 -16.03 -0.19 -19.78
C VAL A 202 -17.35 -0.36 -20.53
N GLY A 203 -18.13 -1.38 -20.17
CA GLY A 203 -19.42 -1.64 -20.84
C GLY A 203 -19.31 -1.80 -22.36
N GLY A 204 -18.22 -2.41 -22.84
CA GLY A 204 -17.94 -2.60 -24.27
C GLY A 204 -17.44 -1.35 -25.01
N LYS A 205 -17.19 -0.24 -24.32
CA LYS A 205 -16.65 1.00 -24.91
C LYS A 205 -15.22 1.26 -24.44
N ALA A 206 -14.38 1.70 -25.37
CA ALA A 206 -13.03 2.17 -25.07
C ALA A 206 -13.06 3.50 -24.31
N VAL A 207 -12.38 3.55 -23.17
CA VAL A 207 -12.22 4.74 -22.33
C VAL A 207 -10.73 5.02 -22.14
N THR A 208 -10.32 6.28 -22.31
CA THR A 208 -8.97 6.74 -21.96
C THR A 208 -9.02 7.36 -20.58
N VAL A 209 -8.12 6.92 -19.69
CA VAL A 209 -7.96 7.46 -18.35
C VAL A 209 -6.62 8.20 -18.29
N THR A 210 -6.66 9.43 -17.79
CA THR A 210 -5.48 10.24 -17.49
C THR A 210 -5.54 10.61 -16.02
N PRO A 211 -4.87 9.84 -15.13
CA PRO A 211 -4.89 10.14 -13.71
C PRO A 211 -4.25 11.51 -13.43
N SER A 212 -4.95 12.34 -12.65
CA SER A 212 -4.44 13.63 -12.19
C SER A 212 -3.39 13.44 -11.10
N LYS A 213 -2.57 14.46 -10.84
CA LYS A 213 -1.73 14.56 -9.64
C LYS A 213 -2.49 15.02 -8.42
N GLU A 214 -3.57 15.78 -8.59
CA GLU A 214 -4.37 16.27 -7.46
C GLU A 214 -4.94 15.11 -6.64
N LEU A 215 -4.78 15.14 -5.32
CA LEU A 215 -5.16 14.05 -4.42
C LEU A 215 -6.57 14.25 -3.86
N LEU A 216 -7.56 14.18 -4.75
CA LEU A 216 -8.98 14.49 -4.50
C LEU A 216 -9.89 13.26 -4.49
N GLY A 217 -9.33 12.06 -4.37
CA GLY A 217 -10.05 10.80 -4.27
C GLY A 217 -10.69 10.35 -5.58
N GLN A 218 -9.92 10.38 -6.66
CA GLN A 218 -10.38 9.93 -7.97
C GLN A 218 -10.82 8.47 -7.95
N ASN A 219 -11.91 8.20 -8.66
CA ASN A 219 -12.33 6.86 -9.03
C ASN A 219 -12.03 6.67 -10.52
N PHE A 220 -11.21 5.69 -10.87
CA PHE A 220 -10.75 5.45 -12.23
C PHE A 220 -11.56 4.35 -12.91
N ALA A 221 -11.57 4.35 -14.24
CA ALA A 221 -12.11 3.21 -14.96
C ALA A 221 -11.17 2.02 -14.77
N ASP A 222 -11.70 0.94 -14.20
CA ASP A 222 -10.93 -0.27 -13.92
C ASP A 222 -10.48 -1.02 -15.18
N SER A 223 -9.42 -1.82 -15.00
CA SER A 223 -8.92 -2.72 -16.03
C SER A 223 -9.95 -3.77 -16.43
N ASP A 224 -10.02 -4.07 -17.72
CA ASP A 224 -10.91 -5.10 -18.23
C ASP A 224 -10.60 -6.49 -17.62
N VAL A 225 -11.67 -7.18 -17.24
CA VAL A 225 -11.66 -8.50 -16.61
C VAL A 225 -12.22 -9.58 -17.54
N SER A 226 -12.49 -9.24 -18.81
CA SER A 226 -12.95 -10.20 -19.81
C SER A 226 -11.98 -11.39 -19.92
N GLY A 227 -12.53 -12.60 -19.96
CA GLY A 227 -11.76 -13.84 -19.88
C GLY A 227 -11.60 -14.39 -18.47
N TYR A 228 -12.10 -13.70 -17.45
CA TYR A 228 -12.18 -14.17 -16.07
C TYR A 228 -13.62 -14.22 -15.56
N ASN A 229 -13.81 -14.97 -14.48
CA ASN A 229 -15.09 -15.11 -13.78
C ASN A 229 -15.28 -14.02 -12.70
N ALA A 230 -14.99 -12.77 -13.02
CA ALA A 230 -15.24 -11.66 -12.10
C ALA A 230 -16.75 -11.41 -11.95
N VAL A 231 -17.21 -11.14 -10.73
CA VAL A 231 -18.65 -10.91 -10.42
C VAL A 231 -18.91 -9.60 -9.68
N GLY A 232 -17.89 -8.77 -9.46
CA GLY A 232 -18.03 -7.48 -8.81
C GLY A 232 -16.68 -6.90 -8.42
N THR A 233 -16.71 -6.01 -7.43
CA THR A 233 -15.55 -5.26 -6.94
C THR A 233 -15.48 -5.33 -5.42
N ILE A 234 -14.27 -5.46 -4.88
CA ILE A 234 -13.95 -5.29 -3.46
C ILE A 234 -13.12 -4.02 -3.33
N ASN A 235 -13.58 -3.07 -2.52
CA ASN A 235 -12.84 -1.85 -2.24
C ASN A 235 -11.90 -2.05 -1.04
N VAL A 236 -10.60 -1.79 -1.23
CA VAL A 236 -9.57 -2.01 -0.21
C VAL A 236 -9.06 -0.72 0.45
N LYS A 237 -9.76 0.42 0.32
CA LYS A 237 -9.25 1.72 0.79
C LYS A 237 -9.01 1.78 2.31
N ASN A 238 -9.72 0.95 3.07
CA ASN A 238 -9.61 0.85 4.53
C ASN A 238 -8.70 -0.30 4.97
N GLN A 239 -8.10 -1.04 4.02
CA GLN A 239 -7.10 -2.05 4.33
C GLN A 239 -5.73 -1.39 4.37
N PRO A 240 -4.82 -1.84 5.24
CA PRO A 240 -3.49 -1.27 5.28
C PRO A 240 -2.73 -1.65 4.00
N LEU A 241 -1.87 -0.74 3.51
CA LEU A 241 -1.01 -1.05 2.38
C LEU A 241 -0.02 -2.18 2.73
N PHE A 242 0.59 -2.07 3.92
CA PHE A 242 1.48 -3.07 4.50
C PHE A 242 0.97 -3.53 5.86
N SER A 243 1.29 -4.76 6.25
CA SER A 243 1.13 -5.17 7.66
C SER A 243 2.00 -4.29 8.58
N ALA A 244 1.79 -4.35 9.90
CA ALA A 244 2.66 -3.67 10.86
C ALA A 244 4.13 -4.12 10.77
N ALA A 245 4.40 -5.33 10.27
CA ALA A 245 5.76 -5.83 10.03
C ALA A 245 6.36 -5.32 8.70
N GLY A 246 5.57 -4.67 7.84
CA GLY A 246 5.96 -4.27 6.50
C GLY A 246 5.63 -5.29 5.42
N PRO A 247 6.13 -5.07 4.19
CA PRO A 247 5.99 -6.01 3.09
C PRO A 247 6.86 -7.24 3.34
N ALA A 248 6.25 -8.42 3.22
CA ALA A 248 6.93 -9.69 3.40
C ALA A 248 6.72 -10.61 2.20
N ALA A 249 7.64 -11.56 2.00
CA ALA A 249 7.48 -12.59 0.98
C ALA A 249 6.16 -13.35 1.15
N ASP A 250 5.72 -13.58 2.39
CA ASP A 250 4.50 -14.33 2.71
C ASP A 250 3.17 -13.57 2.55
N ASP A 251 3.23 -12.28 2.19
CA ASP A 251 2.05 -11.55 1.74
C ASP A 251 1.54 -12.05 0.38
N ILE A 252 2.40 -12.73 -0.36
CA ILE A 252 2.14 -13.17 -1.72
C ILE A 252 1.20 -14.37 -1.71
N ARG A 253 -0.02 -14.13 -2.20
CA ARG A 253 -1.11 -15.11 -2.32
C ARG A 253 -1.83 -14.87 -3.66
N GLN A 254 -1.23 -15.35 -4.73
CA GLN A 254 -1.74 -15.17 -6.08
C GLN A 254 -3.13 -15.82 -6.24
N GLY A 255 -4.05 -15.09 -6.88
CA GLY A 255 -5.35 -15.62 -7.26
C GLY A 255 -5.36 -16.24 -8.65
N ASN A 256 -6.52 -16.20 -9.30
CA ASN A 256 -6.73 -16.87 -10.58
C ASN A 256 -6.37 -15.94 -11.77
N VAL A 257 -5.12 -15.48 -11.81
CA VAL A 257 -4.56 -14.61 -12.85
C VAL A 257 -3.16 -15.14 -13.19
N GLY A 258 -2.77 -15.21 -14.46
CA GLY A 258 -1.50 -15.78 -14.92
C GLY A 258 -0.27 -14.90 -14.71
N SER A 259 -0.20 -14.16 -13.61
CA SER A 259 0.82 -13.15 -13.28
C SER A 259 2.03 -13.71 -12.50
N CYS A 260 2.17 -15.04 -12.38
CA CYS A 260 3.12 -15.71 -11.48
C CYS A 260 4.57 -15.25 -11.62
N TYR A 261 5.02 -14.89 -12.83
CA TYR A 261 6.36 -14.36 -13.09
C TYR A 261 6.63 -13.06 -12.34
N PHE A 262 5.65 -12.16 -12.29
CA PHE A 262 5.74 -10.89 -11.57
C PHE A 262 5.57 -11.11 -10.07
N ILE A 263 4.57 -11.89 -9.68
CA ILE A 263 4.25 -12.13 -8.27
C ILE A 263 5.37 -12.90 -7.55
N SER A 264 6.01 -13.86 -8.21
CA SER A 264 7.22 -14.52 -7.68
C SER A 264 8.41 -13.57 -7.57
N THR A 265 8.51 -12.59 -8.48
CA THR A 265 9.55 -11.56 -8.38
C THR A 265 9.29 -10.66 -7.17
N LEU A 266 8.04 -10.22 -6.94
CA LEU A 266 7.67 -9.47 -5.73
C LEU A 266 8.03 -10.26 -4.46
N SER A 267 7.76 -11.56 -4.44
CA SER A 267 8.15 -12.47 -3.36
C SER A 267 9.66 -12.44 -3.09
N SER A 268 10.49 -12.63 -4.13
CA SER A 268 11.95 -12.60 -3.97
C SER A 268 12.48 -11.22 -3.56
N VAL A 269 11.92 -10.13 -4.11
CA VAL A 269 12.30 -8.76 -3.73
C VAL A 269 11.93 -8.50 -2.27
N ALA A 270 10.71 -8.80 -1.83
CA ALA A 270 10.30 -8.60 -0.45
C ALA A 270 11.15 -9.41 0.54
N ALA A 271 11.51 -10.66 0.18
CA ALA A 271 12.39 -11.50 1.00
C ALA A 271 13.79 -10.90 1.17
N LYS A 272 14.31 -10.23 0.14
CA LYS A 272 15.69 -9.76 0.11
C LYS A 272 15.87 -8.29 0.49
N ASN A 273 14.92 -7.45 0.09
CA ASN A 273 14.95 -6.01 0.21
C ASN A 273 13.50 -5.47 0.30
N ALA A 274 12.87 -5.66 1.46
CA ALA A 274 11.52 -5.16 1.76
C ALA A 274 11.40 -3.63 1.54
N GLU A 275 12.48 -2.89 1.75
CA GLU A 275 12.51 -1.43 1.54
C GLU A 275 12.26 -1.05 0.09
N ARG A 276 12.76 -1.87 -0.86
CA ARG A 276 12.46 -1.69 -2.28
C ARG A 276 10.96 -1.69 -2.55
N ILE A 277 10.20 -2.52 -1.85
CA ILE A 277 8.74 -2.59 -1.99
C ILE A 277 8.09 -1.33 -1.40
N ARG A 278 8.50 -0.88 -0.21
CA ARG A 278 8.01 0.37 0.40
C ARG A 278 8.21 1.57 -0.52
N GLN A 279 9.37 1.63 -1.18
CA GLN A 279 9.71 2.68 -2.14
C GLN A 279 9.12 2.45 -3.56
N SER A 280 8.32 1.39 -3.76
CA SER A 280 7.69 1.11 -5.07
C SER A 280 6.19 1.27 -5.06
N VAL A 281 5.55 1.36 -3.89
CA VAL A 281 4.11 1.59 -3.77
C VAL A 281 3.78 2.41 -2.53
N VAL A 282 2.88 3.37 -2.69
CA VAL A 282 2.44 4.27 -1.62
C VAL A 282 0.93 4.45 -1.62
N ASP A 283 0.35 4.54 -0.43
CA ASP A 283 -1.02 5.04 -0.22
C ASP A 283 -0.97 6.56 -0.31
N LEU A 284 -1.68 7.14 -1.28
CA LEU A 284 -1.71 8.60 -1.44
C LEU A 284 -2.64 9.26 -0.42
N GLY A 285 -3.37 8.49 0.39
CA GLY A 285 -4.23 8.96 1.47
C GLY A 285 -5.55 9.57 1.01
N ASP A 286 -5.88 9.48 -0.27
CA ASP A 286 -7.15 9.93 -0.83
C ASP A 286 -8.02 8.76 -1.34
N GLY A 287 -7.64 7.53 -1.00
CA GLY A 287 -8.29 6.31 -1.50
C GLY A 287 -7.68 5.78 -2.81
N THR A 288 -6.59 6.38 -3.27
CA THR A 288 -5.77 5.90 -4.39
C THR A 288 -4.35 5.60 -3.95
N PHE A 289 -3.64 4.84 -4.77
CA PHE A 289 -2.27 4.41 -4.57
C PHE A 289 -1.42 4.78 -5.78
N ALA A 290 -0.15 5.10 -5.56
CA ALA A 290 0.83 5.23 -6.63
C ALA A 290 1.80 4.05 -6.59
N VAL A 291 2.14 3.54 -7.77
CA VAL A 291 3.07 2.43 -7.97
C VAL A 291 4.14 2.86 -8.96
N ARG A 292 5.40 2.63 -8.61
CA ARG A 292 6.53 2.80 -9.51
C ARG A 292 6.83 1.48 -10.21
N LEU A 293 6.79 1.50 -11.53
CA LEU A 293 7.30 0.44 -12.40
C LEU A 293 8.39 1.00 -13.32
N LYS A 294 9.18 0.11 -13.92
CA LYS A 294 10.22 0.47 -14.89
C LYS A 294 9.84 0.06 -16.30
N ASN A 295 9.98 1.00 -17.23
CA ASN A 295 9.99 0.71 -18.66
C ASN A 295 11.43 0.83 -19.17
N GLY A 296 12.17 -0.29 -19.13
CA GLY A 296 13.62 -0.26 -19.29
C GLY A 296 14.28 0.58 -18.19
N ALA A 297 15.06 1.59 -18.58
CA ALA A 297 15.70 2.49 -17.61
C ALA A 297 14.76 3.58 -17.06
N ALA A 298 13.63 3.86 -17.72
CA ALA A 298 12.73 4.94 -17.34
C ALA A 298 11.77 4.52 -16.20
N ASP A 299 11.46 5.46 -15.31
CA ASP A 299 10.39 5.30 -14.32
C ASP A 299 9.03 5.56 -14.95
N ALA A 300 8.05 4.75 -14.56
CA ALA A 300 6.66 4.89 -14.91
C ALA A 300 5.83 4.84 -13.64
N TYR A 301 5.14 5.94 -13.34
CA TYR A 301 4.29 6.05 -12.16
C TYR A 301 2.85 5.75 -12.54
N VAL A 302 2.29 4.70 -11.97
CA VAL A 302 0.91 4.28 -12.21
C VAL A 302 0.09 4.64 -10.98
N ARG A 303 -1.04 5.31 -11.19
CA ARG A 303 -1.98 5.61 -10.11
C ARG A 303 -3.21 4.73 -10.25
N VAL A 304 -3.61 4.07 -9.17
CA VAL A 304 -4.76 3.17 -9.12
C VAL A 304 -5.66 3.53 -7.95
N ASP A 305 -6.97 3.41 -8.10
CA ASP A 305 -7.89 3.47 -6.96
C ASP A 305 -7.93 2.12 -6.22
N ALA A 306 -8.67 2.10 -5.11
CA ALA A 306 -8.80 0.93 -4.24
C ALA A 306 -9.80 -0.13 -4.72
N ASP A 307 -10.41 -0.01 -5.90
CA ASP A 307 -11.40 -0.96 -6.38
C ASP A 307 -10.73 -2.16 -7.07
N LEU A 308 -10.87 -3.37 -6.52
CA LEU A 308 -10.25 -4.58 -7.05
C LEU A 308 -11.30 -5.61 -7.47
N PRO A 309 -11.08 -6.36 -8.57
CA PRO A 309 -12.08 -7.30 -9.06
C PRO A 309 -12.28 -8.48 -8.10
N MET A 310 -13.55 -8.85 -7.91
CA MET A 310 -13.99 -9.94 -7.07
C MET A 310 -14.32 -11.19 -7.91
N GLY A 311 -13.81 -12.34 -7.49
CA GLY A 311 -14.14 -13.65 -8.09
C GLY A 311 -15.47 -14.21 -7.58
N LYS A 312 -15.96 -15.28 -8.22
CA LYS A 312 -17.18 -16.01 -7.83
C LYS A 312 -17.17 -16.56 -6.40
N ASP A 313 -15.98 -16.75 -5.82
CA ASP A 313 -15.79 -17.18 -4.44
C ASP A 313 -15.94 -16.04 -3.41
N GLY A 314 -16.27 -14.83 -3.87
CA GLY A 314 -16.42 -13.64 -3.02
C GLY A 314 -15.08 -13.08 -2.53
N GLN A 315 -13.95 -13.59 -3.05
CA GLN A 315 -12.61 -13.13 -2.72
C GLN A 315 -12.06 -12.27 -3.87
N LEU A 316 -10.92 -11.61 -3.64
CA LEU A 316 -10.18 -10.96 -4.71
C LEU A 316 -9.84 -11.97 -5.82
N MET A 317 -10.16 -11.60 -7.07
CA MET A 317 -9.92 -12.44 -8.25
C MET A 317 -8.43 -12.58 -8.55
N GLY A 318 -7.70 -11.47 -8.47
CA GLY A 318 -6.26 -11.41 -8.56
C GLY A 318 -5.58 -11.80 -7.26
N CYS A 319 -4.45 -11.20 -6.96
CA CYS A 319 -3.75 -11.43 -5.69
C CYS A 319 -4.65 -11.12 -4.49
N ARG A 320 -4.67 -12.03 -3.53
CA ARG A 320 -5.40 -11.89 -2.27
C ARG A 320 -4.63 -11.00 -1.31
N LEU A 321 -5.32 -10.54 -0.25
CA LEU A 321 -4.67 -9.79 0.82
C LEU A 321 -3.65 -10.68 1.56
N GLY A 322 -2.52 -10.07 1.90
CA GLY A 322 -1.43 -10.68 2.65
C GLY A 322 -1.69 -10.76 4.15
N ALA A 323 -0.62 -10.93 4.93
CA ALA A 323 -0.72 -10.95 6.38
C ALA A 323 -1.24 -9.61 6.92
N GLY A 324 -2.06 -9.63 7.96
CA GLY A 324 -2.65 -8.40 8.52
C GLY A 324 -3.53 -7.62 7.54
N ASN A 325 -4.12 -8.30 6.53
CA ASN A 325 -4.90 -7.70 5.45
C ASN A 325 -4.12 -6.71 4.56
N SER A 326 -2.78 -6.87 4.50
CA SER A 326 -1.87 -6.13 3.65
C SER A 326 -2.28 -6.16 2.17
N SER A 327 -2.41 -5.00 1.53
CA SER A 327 -2.97 -4.88 0.17
C SER A 327 -1.94 -4.66 -0.95
N TRP A 328 -0.66 -4.41 -0.62
CA TRP A 328 0.35 -3.99 -1.60
C TRP A 328 0.50 -4.92 -2.81
N VAL A 329 0.40 -6.25 -2.62
CA VAL A 329 0.54 -7.20 -3.73
C VAL A 329 -0.57 -7.03 -4.76
N ALA A 330 -1.81 -6.86 -4.30
CA ALA A 330 -2.98 -6.68 -5.16
C ALA A 330 -2.94 -5.32 -5.87
N ILE A 331 -2.49 -4.26 -5.17
CA ILE A 331 -2.28 -2.93 -5.75
C ILE A 331 -1.20 -2.95 -6.84
N MET A 332 -0.06 -3.61 -6.57
CA MET A 332 1.02 -3.78 -7.55
C MET A 332 0.58 -4.57 -8.78
N GLU A 333 -0.21 -5.64 -8.60
CA GLU A 333 -0.78 -6.40 -9.71
C GLU A 333 -1.76 -5.55 -10.54
N LYS A 334 -2.67 -4.80 -9.89
CA LYS A 334 -3.58 -3.87 -10.57
C LYS A 334 -2.79 -2.84 -11.39
N ALA A 335 -1.76 -2.22 -10.81
CA ALA A 335 -0.92 -1.25 -11.53
C ALA A 335 -0.25 -1.87 -12.76
N LEU A 336 0.22 -3.13 -12.67
CA LEU A 336 0.81 -3.83 -13.80
C LEU A 336 -0.17 -3.98 -14.97
N THR A 337 -1.47 -4.18 -14.71
CA THR A 337 -2.47 -4.27 -15.79
C THR A 337 -2.59 -2.98 -16.60
N MET A 338 -2.37 -1.82 -15.97
CA MET A 338 -2.45 -0.50 -16.61
C MET A 338 -1.14 -0.10 -17.30
N PHE A 339 -0.03 -0.65 -16.82
CA PHE A 339 1.31 -0.36 -17.33
C PHE A 339 1.75 -1.26 -18.47
N ARG A 340 1.57 -2.59 -18.34
CA ARG A 340 2.23 -3.56 -19.22
C ARG A 340 1.77 -3.43 -20.67
N THR A 341 2.69 -3.11 -21.57
CA THR A 341 2.43 -2.97 -23.01
C THR A 341 2.96 -4.16 -23.83
N LYS A 342 2.31 -5.34 -23.79
CA LYS A 342 2.70 -6.45 -24.72
C LYS A 342 2.57 -6.02 -26.19
N SER A 343 3.59 -6.32 -27.00
CA SER A 343 3.54 -6.40 -28.46
C SER A 343 3.54 -7.88 -28.91
N GLY A 344 2.98 -8.18 -30.09
CA GLY A 344 2.89 -9.56 -30.66
C GLY A 344 1.52 -10.25 -30.48
N ASN A 345 1.42 -11.56 -30.77
CA ASN A 345 0.17 -12.36 -30.85
C ASN A 345 -0.69 -12.44 -29.57
N PHE A 346 -0.30 -11.77 -28.48
CA PHE A 346 -1.08 -11.58 -27.25
C PHE A 346 -1.49 -10.11 -27.03
N ALA A 347 -1.42 -9.30 -28.08
CA ALA A 347 -1.81 -7.90 -28.07
C ALA A 347 -3.32 -7.75 -27.92
N ASN A 348 -3.81 -7.68 -26.69
CA ASN A 348 -5.08 -7.04 -26.41
C ASN A 348 -4.92 -5.52 -26.63
N ASN A 349 -4.86 -5.08 -27.89
CA ASN A 349 -5.07 -3.73 -28.44
C ASN A 349 -4.50 -2.50 -27.67
N GLY A 350 -3.54 -2.65 -26.77
CA GLY A 350 -3.06 -1.56 -25.93
C GLY A 350 -3.93 -1.23 -24.71
N PHE A 351 -4.94 -2.04 -24.37
CA PHE A 351 -5.84 -1.79 -23.25
C PHE A 351 -5.38 -2.42 -21.93
N ALA A 352 -5.66 -1.75 -20.82
CA ALA A 352 -5.48 -2.24 -19.47
C ALA A 352 -6.47 -3.39 -19.22
N SER A 353 -5.94 -4.57 -18.90
CA SER A 353 -6.74 -5.76 -18.61
C SER A 353 -5.96 -6.76 -17.78
N TYR A 354 -6.67 -7.54 -16.98
CA TYR A 354 -6.07 -8.67 -16.26
C TYR A 354 -5.60 -9.77 -17.22
N LYS A 355 -6.23 -9.90 -18.40
CA LYS A 355 -5.82 -10.89 -19.39
C LYS A 355 -4.44 -10.58 -19.97
N ARG A 356 -4.05 -9.29 -19.97
CA ARG A 356 -2.76 -8.84 -20.50
C ARG A 356 -1.58 -9.24 -19.62
N ILE A 357 -1.81 -9.42 -18.33
CA ILE A 357 -0.77 -9.87 -17.40
C ILE A 357 -0.64 -11.40 -17.34
N ASP A 358 -1.44 -12.14 -18.12
CA ASP A 358 -1.25 -13.59 -18.29
C ASP A 358 0.03 -13.92 -19.03
N GLY A 359 0.88 -14.71 -18.38
CA GLY A 359 2.13 -15.22 -18.92
C GLY A 359 3.17 -14.12 -19.10
N GLY A 360 4.38 -14.39 -18.65
CA GLY A 360 5.52 -13.50 -18.78
C GLY A 360 6.79 -14.21 -18.40
N PHE A 361 7.92 -13.55 -18.62
CA PHE A 361 9.23 -14.12 -18.28
C PHE A 361 9.73 -13.60 -16.94
N LEU A 362 10.55 -14.40 -16.26
CA LEU A 362 11.11 -14.05 -14.95
C LEU A 362 11.88 -12.72 -14.98
N ASP A 363 12.68 -12.50 -16.03
CA ASP A 363 13.46 -11.29 -16.21
C ASP A 363 12.60 -10.06 -16.57
N GLU A 364 11.44 -10.28 -17.19
CA GLU A 364 10.45 -9.22 -17.43
C GLU A 364 9.89 -8.70 -16.09
N GLY A 365 9.53 -9.61 -15.17
CA GLY A 365 9.09 -9.25 -13.81
C GLY A 365 10.16 -8.49 -13.03
N MET A 366 11.41 -8.96 -13.09
CA MET A 366 12.57 -8.27 -12.49
C MET A 366 12.78 -6.88 -13.10
N GLY A 367 12.68 -6.78 -14.42
CA GLY A 367 12.80 -5.53 -15.15
C GLY A 367 11.80 -4.50 -14.66
N TYR A 368 10.53 -4.86 -14.50
CA TYR A 368 9.47 -3.95 -14.02
C TYR A 368 9.70 -3.38 -12.63
N LEU A 369 10.43 -4.09 -11.76
CA LEU A 369 10.78 -3.61 -10.41
C LEU A 369 12.13 -2.88 -10.36
N GLY A 370 12.81 -2.77 -11.50
CA GLY A 370 14.13 -2.13 -11.60
C GLY A 370 15.26 -2.91 -10.97
N VAL A 371 15.10 -4.24 -10.89
CA VAL A 371 16.18 -5.14 -10.50
C VAL A 371 17.34 -4.96 -11.48
N LYS A 372 18.53 -4.72 -10.95
CA LYS A 372 19.74 -4.43 -11.76
C LYS A 372 20.54 -5.69 -12.03
N ASN A 373 21.38 -5.67 -13.06
CA ASN A 373 22.33 -6.75 -13.40
C ASN A 373 21.65 -8.13 -13.51
N ILE A 374 20.54 -8.18 -14.24
CA ILE A 374 19.74 -9.38 -14.42
C ILE A 374 20.53 -10.39 -15.26
N GLU A 375 20.82 -11.55 -14.66
CA GLU A 375 21.33 -12.74 -15.32
C GLU A 375 20.15 -13.66 -15.58
N ALA A 376 19.72 -13.80 -16.82
CA ALA A 376 18.54 -14.58 -17.19
C ALA A 376 18.91 -15.77 -18.07
N ASN A 377 18.47 -16.97 -17.66
CA ASN A 377 18.55 -18.18 -18.47
C ASN A 377 17.13 -18.56 -18.90
N LYS A 378 16.81 -18.43 -20.19
CA LYS A 378 15.43 -18.50 -20.71
C LYS A 378 15.08 -19.88 -21.31
N PHE A 379 13.76 -20.09 -21.39
CA PHE A 379 13.02 -21.26 -21.88
C PHE A 379 13.74 -22.11 -22.94
N GLY A 380 13.87 -23.42 -22.67
CA GLY A 380 14.39 -24.41 -23.62
C GLY A 380 15.91 -24.58 -23.61
N MET A 381 16.63 -23.78 -22.83
CA MET A 381 18.07 -23.92 -22.61
C MET A 381 18.33 -23.91 -21.11
N ASN A 382 18.19 -25.07 -20.45
CA ASN A 382 18.80 -25.24 -19.14
C ASN A 382 20.33 -25.10 -19.36
N PRO A 383 20.96 -24.00 -18.91
CA PRO A 383 22.38 -23.75 -19.21
C PRO A 383 23.29 -24.64 -18.36
N PHE A 384 22.73 -25.34 -17.38
CA PHE A 384 23.49 -26.10 -16.41
C PHE A 384 23.73 -27.52 -16.93
N ALA A 385 24.97 -27.98 -16.85
CA ALA A 385 25.33 -29.34 -17.27
C ALA A 385 24.67 -30.43 -16.39
N ASN A 386 24.35 -30.10 -15.14
CA ASN A 386 23.71 -30.99 -14.16
C ASN A 386 23.15 -30.15 -12.99
N GLY A 387 22.42 -30.81 -12.07
CA GLY A 387 21.78 -30.12 -10.95
C GLY A 387 22.75 -29.54 -9.93
N MET A 388 23.94 -30.14 -9.78
CA MET A 388 24.99 -29.58 -8.93
C MET A 388 25.47 -28.22 -9.47
N ALA A 389 25.67 -28.09 -10.78
CA ALA A 389 26.04 -26.82 -11.40
C ALA A 389 24.95 -25.75 -11.20
N MET A 390 23.67 -26.12 -11.33
CA MET A 390 22.54 -25.23 -11.04
C MET A 390 22.55 -24.77 -9.58
N PHE A 391 22.67 -25.70 -8.64
CA PHE A 391 22.60 -25.39 -7.21
C PHE A 391 23.80 -24.54 -6.77
N ASN A 392 25.01 -24.83 -7.27
CA ASN A 392 26.19 -24.00 -7.05
C ASN A 392 26.00 -22.58 -7.59
N TRP A 393 25.40 -22.44 -8.78
CA TRP A 393 25.08 -21.12 -9.33
C TRP A 393 24.08 -20.38 -8.45
N ILE A 394 22.98 -21.03 -8.04
CA ILE A 394 21.96 -20.44 -7.15
C ILE A 394 22.59 -20.02 -5.81
N ALA A 395 23.40 -20.89 -5.19
CA ALA A 395 24.12 -20.60 -3.96
C ALA A 395 25.02 -19.37 -4.11
N THR A 396 25.76 -19.28 -5.21
CA THR A 396 26.63 -18.14 -5.51
C THR A 396 25.82 -16.85 -5.65
N LYS A 397 24.67 -16.88 -6.33
CA LYS A 397 23.82 -15.69 -6.48
C LYS A 397 23.21 -15.25 -5.16
N ALA A 398 22.76 -16.20 -4.34
CA ALA A 398 22.27 -15.91 -2.99
C ALA A 398 23.37 -15.28 -2.10
N GLN A 399 24.61 -15.80 -2.15
CA GLN A 399 25.77 -15.23 -1.44
C GLN A 399 26.12 -13.81 -1.91
N GLN A 400 25.96 -13.53 -3.21
CA GLN A 400 26.10 -12.18 -3.78
C GLN A 400 24.96 -11.24 -3.40
N GLY A 401 23.97 -11.72 -2.65
CA GLY A 401 22.80 -10.94 -2.24
C GLY A 401 21.80 -10.70 -3.37
N LYS A 402 21.84 -11.49 -4.44
CA LYS A 402 20.88 -11.40 -5.53
C LYS A 402 19.56 -12.07 -5.16
N ILE A 403 18.46 -11.51 -5.65
CA ILE A 403 17.22 -12.27 -5.75
C ILE A 403 17.35 -13.33 -6.81
N VAL A 404 16.67 -14.46 -6.63
CA VAL A 404 16.62 -15.54 -7.60
C VAL A 404 15.16 -15.98 -7.80
N THR A 405 14.78 -16.19 -9.05
CA THR A 405 13.49 -16.76 -9.44
C THR A 405 13.71 -17.97 -10.35
N PHE A 406 12.79 -18.92 -10.27
CA PHE A 406 12.87 -20.21 -10.95
C PHE A 406 11.59 -20.44 -11.74
N GLY A 407 11.71 -20.92 -12.99
CA GLY A 407 10.59 -21.16 -13.88
C GLY A 407 10.56 -22.61 -14.33
N THR A 408 9.38 -23.22 -14.31
CA THR A 408 9.17 -24.59 -14.78
C THR A 408 8.69 -24.61 -16.23
N GLY A 409 9.12 -25.64 -16.97
CA GLY A 409 8.68 -25.91 -18.33
C GLY A 409 7.42 -26.77 -18.38
N LYS A 410 7.18 -27.36 -19.55
CA LYS A 410 6.28 -28.52 -19.66
C LYS A 410 6.92 -29.70 -18.93
N ILE A 411 6.25 -30.20 -17.90
CA ILE A 411 6.73 -31.31 -17.06
C ILE A 411 6.29 -32.65 -17.68
N GLY A 412 5.15 -32.68 -18.39
CA GLY A 412 4.73 -33.86 -19.14
C GLY A 412 4.46 -35.07 -18.22
N THR A 413 5.17 -36.18 -18.43
CA THR A 413 4.91 -37.47 -17.76
C THR A 413 5.71 -37.69 -16.48
N PHE A 414 6.50 -36.73 -16.02
CA PHE A 414 7.24 -36.86 -14.76
C PHE A 414 6.29 -36.84 -13.56
N SER A 415 5.83 -38.03 -13.17
CA SER A 415 5.01 -38.24 -11.98
C SER A 415 5.85 -38.12 -10.72
N GLY A 416 5.33 -37.44 -9.69
CA GLY A 416 5.98 -37.40 -8.38
C GLY A 416 6.68 -36.08 -8.03
N THR A 417 6.66 -35.07 -8.90
CA THR A 417 7.17 -33.73 -8.55
C THR A 417 6.07 -32.86 -7.89
N PRO A 418 6.41 -32.09 -6.85
CA PRO A 418 5.52 -31.05 -6.32
C PRO A 418 5.44 -29.80 -7.22
N ALA A 419 6.30 -29.69 -8.23
CA ALA A 419 6.34 -28.54 -9.11
C ALA A 419 5.13 -28.48 -10.06
N VAL A 420 4.45 -27.33 -10.09
CA VAL A 420 3.46 -26.94 -11.10
C VAL A 420 4.14 -26.69 -12.45
N GLU A 421 3.54 -27.18 -13.53
CA GLU A 421 3.95 -26.96 -14.93
C GLU A 421 3.74 -25.51 -15.39
N LEU A 422 4.65 -24.99 -16.23
CA LEU A 422 4.59 -23.64 -16.81
C LEU A 422 4.38 -22.52 -15.76
N HIS A 423 5.12 -22.61 -14.66
CA HIS A 423 4.91 -21.78 -13.47
C HIS A 423 6.20 -21.12 -12.98
N ALA A 424 6.07 -19.98 -12.31
CA ALA A 424 7.19 -19.25 -11.73
C ALA A 424 7.19 -19.36 -10.20
N TYR A 425 8.39 -19.38 -9.62
CA TYR A 425 8.65 -19.47 -8.19
C TYR A 425 9.70 -18.44 -7.79
N SER A 426 9.61 -17.96 -6.56
CA SER A 426 10.76 -17.37 -5.87
C SER A 426 11.64 -18.48 -5.31
N VAL A 427 12.96 -18.35 -5.38
CA VAL A 427 13.87 -19.27 -4.68
C VAL A 427 14.02 -18.80 -3.24
N ALA A 428 13.56 -19.62 -2.30
CA ALA A 428 13.66 -19.33 -0.87
C ALA A 428 15.05 -19.67 -0.31
N GLY A 429 15.74 -20.63 -0.91
CA GLY A 429 17.10 -20.99 -0.54
C GLY A 429 17.49 -22.41 -0.93
N LEU A 430 18.57 -22.89 -0.33
CA LEU A 430 18.99 -24.29 -0.38
C LEU A 430 18.92 -24.87 1.02
N SER A 431 18.34 -26.06 1.16
CA SER A 431 18.34 -26.87 2.38
C SER A 431 19.05 -28.19 2.12
N GLN A 432 18.99 -29.11 3.08
CA GLN A 432 19.52 -30.47 2.97
C GLN A 432 18.46 -31.49 3.36
N ASP A 433 18.47 -32.65 2.71
CA ASP A 433 17.70 -33.81 3.15
C ASP A 433 18.34 -34.52 4.35
N MET A 434 17.71 -35.59 4.83
CA MET A 434 18.21 -36.38 5.97
C MET A 434 19.56 -37.07 5.73
N PHE A 435 20.01 -37.15 4.47
CA PHE A 435 21.29 -37.73 4.07
C PHE A 435 22.33 -36.64 3.72
N GLY A 436 22.01 -35.37 3.98
CA GLY A 436 22.89 -34.23 3.69
C GLY A 436 22.93 -33.83 2.22
N GLN A 437 22.07 -34.38 1.35
CA GLN A 437 22.01 -33.98 -0.05
C GLN A 437 21.26 -32.65 -0.17
N PRO A 438 21.72 -31.73 -1.04
CA PRO A 438 21.12 -30.42 -1.13
C PRO A 438 19.74 -30.49 -1.80
N ILE A 439 18.82 -29.66 -1.30
CA ILE A 439 17.44 -29.50 -1.79
C ILE A 439 17.23 -28.03 -2.14
N LEU A 440 16.69 -27.78 -3.33
CA LEU A 440 16.27 -26.44 -3.74
C LEU A 440 14.90 -26.14 -3.16
N VAL A 441 14.83 -25.11 -2.31
CA VAL A 441 13.57 -24.67 -1.71
C VAL A 441 12.99 -23.55 -2.56
N LEU A 442 11.83 -23.82 -3.15
CA LEU A 442 11.05 -22.87 -3.94
C LEU A 442 9.83 -22.43 -3.14
N ARG A 443 9.42 -21.18 -3.35
CA ARG A 443 8.15 -20.65 -2.84
C ARG A 443 7.21 -20.38 -4.00
N ASN A 444 6.11 -21.13 -4.03
CA ASN A 444 5.03 -21.06 -4.98
C ASN A 444 4.16 -19.82 -4.68
N PRO A 445 3.97 -18.89 -5.62
CA PRO A 445 3.19 -17.66 -5.39
C PRO A 445 1.71 -17.93 -5.06
N TRP A 446 1.20 -19.15 -5.27
CA TRP A 446 -0.16 -19.54 -4.89
C TRP A 446 -0.35 -19.70 -3.36
N ALA A 447 0.74 -19.66 -2.58
CA ALA A 447 0.75 -20.01 -1.15
C ALA A 447 0.17 -21.42 -0.90
N LYS A 448 0.46 -22.33 -1.83
CA LYS A 448 0.10 -23.75 -1.83
C LYS A 448 1.18 -24.51 -2.58
N ASP A 449 1.47 -25.73 -2.15
CA ASP A 449 2.67 -26.45 -2.61
C ASP A 449 2.60 -26.78 -4.10
N GLY A 450 1.45 -27.29 -4.54
CA GLY A 450 1.24 -27.69 -5.93
C GLY A 450 0.45 -29.00 -6.02
N PRO A 451 0.76 -29.87 -6.99
CA PRO A 451 0.08 -31.15 -7.16
C PRO A 451 0.36 -32.15 -6.03
N ILE A 452 1.53 -32.03 -5.38
CA ILE A 452 1.95 -32.88 -4.28
C ILE A 452 2.29 -32.00 -3.09
N GLN A 453 1.61 -32.24 -1.98
CA GLN A 453 1.82 -31.52 -0.73
C GLN A 453 3.10 -32.01 -0.04
N GLN A 454 3.91 -31.08 0.46
CA GLN A 454 5.11 -31.35 1.23
C GLN A 454 5.01 -30.62 2.57
N GLY A 455 4.77 -31.35 3.66
CA GLY A 455 4.59 -30.74 4.97
C GLY A 455 3.28 -29.93 5.04
N ALA A 456 3.37 -28.67 5.48
CA ALA A 456 2.22 -27.77 5.49
C ALA A 456 1.97 -27.24 4.07
N ASN A 457 0.71 -27.15 3.64
CA ASN A 457 0.35 -26.61 2.33
C ASN A 457 0.48 -25.08 2.33
N ASP A 458 1.71 -24.58 2.44
CA ASP A 458 2.07 -23.18 2.64
C ASP A 458 2.75 -22.56 1.41
N GLY A 459 3.02 -23.37 0.38
CA GLY A 459 3.66 -22.92 -0.85
C GLY A 459 5.15 -23.16 -0.89
N TYR A 460 5.77 -23.74 0.13
CA TYR A 460 7.19 -24.09 0.10
C TYR A 460 7.38 -25.54 -0.37
N ILE A 461 8.11 -25.71 -1.46
CA ILE A 461 8.42 -27.03 -2.01
C ILE A 461 9.92 -27.23 -2.13
N GLY A 462 10.38 -28.45 -1.84
CA GLY A 462 11.73 -28.92 -2.02
C GLY A 462 11.86 -29.74 -3.29
N LEU A 463 12.87 -29.43 -4.10
CA LEU A 463 13.27 -30.22 -5.27
C LEU A 463 14.68 -30.75 -5.09
N THR A 464 14.88 -32.04 -5.35
CA THR A 464 16.22 -32.61 -5.53
C THR A 464 16.90 -32.03 -6.77
N MET A 465 18.22 -32.19 -6.86
CA MET A 465 18.98 -31.77 -8.04
C MET A 465 18.43 -32.35 -9.36
N ASN A 466 18.00 -33.62 -9.36
CA ASN A 466 17.48 -34.27 -10.56
C ASN A 466 16.10 -33.73 -10.94
N GLU A 467 15.21 -33.55 -9.96
CA GLU A 467 13.89 -32.98 -10.18
C GLU A 467 14.00 -31.54 -10.68
N ALA A 468 14.80 -30.71 -10.01
CA ALA A 468 15.02 -29.32 -10.39
C ALA A 468 15.56 -29.21 -11.83
N MET A 469 16.52 -30.06 -12.21
CA MET A 469 17.04 -30.10 -13.58
C MET A 469 15.99 -30.48 -14.61
N TYR A 470 15.14 -31.46 -14.27
CA TYR A 470 14.11 -31.96 -15.17
C TYR A 470 13.03 -30.91 -15.42
N VAL A 471 12.55 -30.25 -14.36
CA VAL A 471 11.41 -29.31 -14.48
C VAL A 471 11.85 -27.91 -14.92
N CYS A 472 13.13 -27.55 -14.79
CA CYS A 472 13.63 -26.20 -15.07
C CYS A 472 13.44 -25.82 -16.54
N ALA A 473 12.76 -24.70 -16.77
CA ALA A 473 12.77 -23.98 -18.04
C ALA A 473 13.51 -22.64 -17.96
N GLY A 474 13.91 -22.20 -16.77
CA GLY A 474 14.73 -21.01 -16.63
C GLY A 474 15.00 -20.63 -15.19
N VAL A 475 16.11 -19.95 -14.98
CA VAL A 475 16.49 -19.37 -13.68
C VAL A 475 17.04 -17.98 -13.95
N SER A 476 16.54 -16.99 -13.22
CA SER A 476 16.98 -15.60 -13.30
C SER A 476 17.48 -15.12 -11.95
N ALA A 477 18.48 -14.25 -11.95
CA ALA A 477 18.97 -13.58 -10.74
C ALA A 477 19.32 -12.12 -10.98
N GLY A 478 19.20 -11.27 -9.97
CA GLY A 478 19.54 -9.85 -10.08
C GLY A 478 19.61 -9.12 -8.73
N ASN A 479 20.08 -7.88 -8.75
CA ASN A 479 20.22 -7.03 -7.56
C ASN A 479 18.91 -6.27 -7.31
N ALA A 480 18.23 -6.57 -6.21
CA ALA A 480 16.94 -5.98 -5.83
C ALA A 480 17.03 -4.55 -5.30
#